data_AF-A0A822B5C0-F1
#
_entry.id   AF-A0A822B5C0-F1
#
_cell.length_a   1.000
_cell.length_b   1.000
_cell.length_c   1.000
_cell.angle_alpha   90.00
_cell.angle_beta   90.00
_cell.angle_gamma   90.00
#
_symmetry.space_group_name_H-M   'P 1'
#
loop_
_entity.id
_entity.type
_entity.pdbx_description
1 polymer ?
#
loop_
_entity_poly.entity_id
_entity_poly.type
_entity_poly.pdbx_seq_one_letter_code
_entity_poly.pdbx_strand_id
1 'polypeptide(L)'
;LIGKDVIDDENLRLSKLLKTEILQLTEKITDVASLASNEASLETMLNKIIERWRSLDFRLLPHLGKDTYIITGFEEILQQLEESQLTMSTIKSSRYISPIRQLVDEWDKRLGLLSKTIDEWITCQRRWLYLEQIFSTPDIQLTAETKIFSQIDKTWKELMRKTEQ
;
A
#
# COMPACT_ATOMS: atom_id res chain seq x y z
N LEU A 1 29.29 18.79 -22.35
CA LEU A 1 30.57 18.36 -21.73
C LEU A 1 31.20 17.18 -22.48
N ILE A 2 31.22 17.19 -23.82
CA ILE A 2 32.16 16.36 -24.59
C ILE A 2 32.79 17.30 -25.61
N GLY A 3 33.66 18.18 -25.09
CA GLY A 3 34.46 19.10 -25.88
C GLY A 3 35.66 18.37 -26.46
N LYS A 4 35.48 17.76 -27.62
CA LYS A 4 36.60 17.39 -28.47
C LYS A 4 36.33 17.92 -29.87
N ASP A 5 37.18 18.88 -30.26
CA ASP A 5 37.36 19.30 -31.64
C ASP A 5 37.54 18.06 -32.52
N VAL A 6 36.69 17.96 -33.54
CA VAL A 6 36.83 16.96 -34.59
C VAL A 6 38.06 17.37 -35.40
N ILE A 7 39.19 16.73 -35.08
CA ILE A 7 40.44 16.88 -35.82
C ILE A 7 40.19 16.34 -37.24
N ASP A 8 40.29 17.24 -38.22
CA ASP A 8 40.20 16.97 -39.64
C ASP A 8 41.44 16.17 -40.08
N ASP A 9 41.41 14.86 -39.88
CA ASP A 9 42.45 13.92 -40.27
C ASP A 9 42.01 13.20 -41.56
N GLU A 10 42.70 13.48 -42.68
CA GLU A 10 42.46 12.90 -44.01
C GLU A 10 42.55 11.35 -44.04
N ASN A 11 42.95 10.69 -42.93
CA ASN A 11 42.93 9.24 -42.76
C ASN A 11 41.80 8.69 -41.87
N LEU A 12 40.78 9.49 -41.52
CA LEU A 12 39.56 9.03 -40.85
C LEU A 12 38.70 8.17 -41.79
N ARG A 13 39.12 6.92 -42.01
CA ARG A 13 38.31 5.92 -42.70
C ARG A 13 37.02 5.70 -41.91
N LEU A 14 35.88 5.72 -42.60
CA LEU A 14 34.56 5.38 -42.06
C LEU A 14 34.62 4.10 -41.21
N SER A 15 35.44 3.12 -41.60
CA SER A 15 35.66 1.87 -40.86
C SER A 15 36.25 2.01 -39.45
N LYS A 16 36.95 3.10 -39.11
CA LYS A 16 37.44 3.41 -37.76
C LYS A 16 36.32 4.04 -36.90
N LEU A 17 35.61 5.04 -37.43
CA LEU A 17 34.46 5.66 -36.76
C LEU A 17 33.30 4.68 -36.56
N LEU A 18 32.97 3.90 -37.60
CA LEU A 18 31.90 2.89 -37.60
C LEU A 18 32.16 1.74 -36.61
N LYS A 19 33.43 1.43 -36.31
CA LYS A 19 33.78 0.38 -35.34
C LYS A 19 33.88 0.89 -33.90
N THR A 20 34.35 2.12 -33.70
CA THR A 20 34.61 2.62 -32.34
C THR A 20 33.38 3.32 -31.73
N GLU A 21 32.55 3.99 -32.52
CA GLU A 21 31.37 4.70 -31.99
C GLU A 21 30.08 3.87 -32.02
N ILE A 22 29.84 3.01 -33.02
CA ILE A 22 28.58 2.23 -33.09
C ILE A 22 28.51 1.19 -31.98
N LEU A 23 29.59 0.48 -31.68
CA LEU A 23 29.60 -0.52 -30.61
C LEU A 23 29.37 0.13 -29.24
N GLN A 24 30.03 1.26 -28.97
CA GLN A 24 29.84 2.03 -27.74
C GLN A 24 28.44 2.65 -27.65
N LEU A 25 27.86 3.08 -28.76
CA LEU A 25 26.48 3.59 -28.80
C LEU A 25 25.47 2.45 -28.57
N THR A 26 25.72 1.27 -29.14
CA THR A 26 24.87 0.08 -28.96
C THR A 26 24.88 -0.40 -27.52
N GLU A 27 26.04 -0.43 -26.85
CA GLU A 27 26.14 -0.75 -25.42
C GLU A 27 25.36 0.27 -24.57
N LYS A 28 25.55 1.57 -24.81
CA LYS A 28 24.81 2.63 -24.09
C LYS A 28 23.31 2.55 -24.30
N ILE A 29 22.84 2.28 -25.52
CA ILE A 29 21.41 2.11 -25.81
C ILE A 29 20.86 0.89 -25.06
N THR A 30 21.62 -0.21 -25.05
CA THR A 30 21.22 -1.43 -24.34
C THR A 30 21.14 -1.20 -22.83
N ASP A 31 22.09 -0.47 -22.26
CA ASP A 31 22.09 -0.10 -20.84
C ASP A 31 20.88 0.78 -20.49
N VAL A 32 20.60 1.82 -21.29
CA VAL A 32 19.42 2.69 -21.09
C VAL A 32 18.12 1.91 -21.25
N ALA A 33 18.01 1.04 -22.24
CA ALA A 33 16.84 0.19 -22.44
C ALA A 33 16.63 -0.77 -21.26
N SER A 34 17.72 -1.33 -20.73
CA SER A 34 17.69 -2.18 -19.54
C SER A 34 17.22 -1.40 -18.30
N LEU A 35 17.74 -0.19 -18.08
CA LEU A 35 17.29 0.70 -16.99
C LEU A 35 15.79 0.98 -17.09
N ALA A 36 15.33 1.44 -18.26
CA ALA A 36 13.92 1.77 -18.49
C ALA A 36 13.00 0.56 -18.28
N SER A 37 13.41 -0.64 -18.74
CA SER A 37 12.63 -1.87 -18.55
C SER A 37 12.49 -2.25 -17.07
N ASN A 38 13.57 -2.09 -16.29
CA ASN A 38 13.53 -2.36 -14.85
C ASN A 38 12.67 -1.32 -14.09
N GLU A 39 12.78 -0.04 -14.43
CA GLU A 39 11.96 1.03 -13.85
C GLU A 39 10.47 0.80 -14.12
N ALA A 40 10.10 0.49 -15.37
CA ALA A 40 8.73 0.18 -15.76
C ALA A 40 8.16 -1.06 -15.02
N SER A 41 9.01 -2.05 -14.74
CA SER A 41 8.63 -3.22 -13.94
C SER A 41 8.26 -2.82 -12.51
N LEU A 42 9.06 -1.97 -11.86
CA LEU A 42 8.77 -1.48 -10.52
C LEU A 42 7.50 -0.62 -10.47
N GLU A 43 7.31 0.26 -11.47
CA GLU A 43 6.08 1.04 -11.62
C GLU A 43 4.85 0.16 -11.76
N THR A 44 4.95 -0.91 -12.55
CA THR A 44 3.86 -1.88 -12.72
C THR A 44 3.52 -2.59 -11.41
N MET A 45 4.53 -2.97 -10.62
CA MET A 45 4.30 -3.57 -9.29
C MET A 45 3.63 -2.59 -8.34
N LEU A 46 4.09 -1.34 -8.29
CA LEU A 46 3.51 -0.30 -7.45
C LEU A 46 2.06 -0.01 -7.86
N ASN A 47 1.79 0.17 -9.15
CA ASN A 47 0.44 0.44 -9.64
C ASN A 47 -0.56 -0.67 -9.30
N LYS A 48 -0.14 -1.95 -9.32
CA LYS A 48 -0.99 -3.06 -8.87
C LYS A 48 -1.39 -2.93 -7.40
N ILE A 49 -0.47 -2.48 -6.54
CA ILE A 49 -0.76 -2.21 -5.12
C ILE A 49 -1.74 -1.04 -5.03
N ILE A 50 -1.48 0.06 -5.72
CA ILE A 50 -2.34 1.26 -5.72
C ILE A 50 -3.78 0.90 -6.08
N GLU A 51 -3.97 0.19 -7.19
CA GLU A 51 -5.31 -0.16 -7.66
C GLU A 51 -6.03 -1.12 -6.70
N ARG A 52 -5.31 -2.11 -6.13
CA ARG A 52 -5.87 -3.02 -5.11
C ARG A 52 -6.45 -2.26 -3.91
N TRP A 53 -5.73 -1.27 -3.40
CA TRP A 53 -6.15 -0.52 -2.21
C TRP A 53 -7.10 0.64 -2.52
N ARG A 54 -7.23 1.04 -3.78
CA ARG A 54 -8.26 1.99 -4.23
C ARG A 54 -9.65 1.38 -4.26
N SER A 55 -9.76 0.09 -4.56
CA SER A 55 -11.02 -0.65 -4.66
C SER A 55 -11.30 -1.52 -3.42
N LEU A 56 -10.68 -1.22 -2.28
CA LEU A 56 -10.89 -2.01 -1.08
C LEU A 56 -12.21 -1.60 -0.43
N ASP A 57 -13.14 -2.55 -0.35
CA ASP A 57 -14.39 -2.41 0.42
C ASP A 57 -14.39 -3.36 1.62
N PHE A 58 -14.70 -2.82 2.80
CA PHE A 58 -14.89 -3.64 4.00
C PHE A 58 -16.24 -4.35 3.93
N ARG A 59 -16.26 -5.67 4.15
CA ARG A 59 -17.51 -6.43 4.23
C ARG A 59 -18.14 -6.23 5.60
N LEU A 60 -19.26 -5.52 5.63
CA LEU A 60 -20.05 -5.28 6.85
C LEU A 60 -21.19 -6.30 6.97
N LEU A 61 -21.40 -6.82 8.18
CA LEU A 61 -22.57 -7.64 8.51
C LEU A 61 -23.44 -6.97 9.59
N PRO A 62 -24.78 -6.97 9.42
CA PRO A 62 -25.69 -6.53 10.47
C PRO A 62 -25.52 -7.38 11.74
N HIS A 63 -25.46 -6.72 12.90
CA HIS A 63 -25.30 -7.42 14.17
C HIS A 63 -26.65 -7.76 14.82
N LEU A 64 -27.07 -9.03 14.73
CA LEU A 64 -28.15 -9.70 15.52
C LEU A 64 -29.36 -8.83 15.91
N GLY A 65 -29.98 -8.13 14.95
CA GLY A 65 -31.20 -7.34 15.19
C GLY A 65 -30.97 -5.99 15.89
N LYS A 66 -29.72 -5.53 15.96
CA LYS A 66 -29.35 -4.20 16.45
C LYS A 66 -29.12 -3.26 15.26
N ASP A 67 -29.30 -1.98 15.52
CA ASP A 67 -28.99 -0.88 14.59
C ASP A 67 -27.47 -0.63 14.53
N THR A 68 -26.70 -1.65 14.13
CA THR A 68 -25.24 -1.57 13.96
C THR A 68 -24.70 -2.68 13.07
N TYR A 69 -23.51 -2.43 12.53
CA TYR A 69 -22.73 -3.39 11.77
C TYR A 69 -21.47 -3.82 12.50
N ILE A 70 -20.92 -4.95 12.07
CA ILE A 70 -19.55 -5.39 12.38
C ILE A 70 -18.81 -5.69 11.09
N ILE A 71 -17.51 -5.43 11.06
CA ILE A 71 -16.66 -5.80 9.93
C ILE A 71 -16.36 -7.29 10.02
N THR A 72 -16.35 -7.94 8.85
CA THR A 72 -16.01 -9.35 8.66
C THR A 72 -14.98 -9.51 7.56
N GLY A 73 -14.34 -10.69 7.50
CA GLY A 73 -13.32 -10.97 6.49
C GLY A 73 -12.01 -10.19 6.70
N PHE A 74 -11.72 -9.81 7.94
CA PHE A 74 -10.46 -9.14 8.28
C PHE A 74 -9.24 -9.98 7.90
N GLU A 75 -9.36 -11.30 7.95
CA GLU A 75 -8.29 -12.24 7.60
C GLU A 75 -7.85 -12.05 6.14
N GLU A 76 -8.81 -11.91 5.22
CA GLU A 76 -8.54 -11.69 3.78
C GLU A 76 -7.83 -10.35 3.56
N ILE A 77 -8.29 -9.29 4.24
CA ILE A 77 -7.70 -7.95 4.14
C ILE A 77 -6.29 -7.90 4.72
N LEU A 78 -6.08 -8.53 5.89
CA LEU A 78 -4.77 -8.61 6.53
C LEU A 78 -3.77 -9.39 5.68
N GLN A 79 -4.19 -10.52 5.10
CA GLN A 79 -3.35 -11.28 4.17
C GLN A 79 -2.95 -10.43 2.95
N GLN A 80 -3.89 -9.74 2.33
CA GLN A 80 -3.61 -8.85 1.20
C GLN A 80 -2.65 -7.70 1.58
N LEU A 81 -2.74 -7.21 2.81
CA LEU A 81 -1.87 -6.17 3.35
C LEU A 81 -0.44 -6.67 3.54
N GLU A 82 -0.25 -7.84 4.13
CA GLU A 82 1.05 -8.48 4.27
C GLU A 82 1.71 -8.70 2.90
N GLU A 83 0.97 -9.26 1.93
CA GLU A 83 1.46 -9.43 0.55
C GLU A 83 1.89 -8.11 -0.10
N SER A 84 1.09 -7.05 0.12
CA SER A 84 1.38 -5.71 -0.41
C SER A 84 2.64 -5.13 0.23
N GLN A 85 2.81 -5.28 1.54
CA GLN A 85 3.99 -4.81 2.28
C GLN A 85 5.27 -5.57 1.89
N LEU A 86 5.18 -6.88 1.63
CA LEU A 86 6.30 -7.67 1.08
C LEU A 86 6.70 -7.18 -0.32
N THR A 87 5.72 -6.90 -1.17
CA THR A 87 5.96 -6.35 -2.51
C THR A 87 6.57 -4.94 -2.43
N MET A 88 6.09 -4.09 -1.53
CA MET A 88 6.69 -2.77 -1.27
C MET A 88 8.14 -2.88 -0.80
N SER A 89 8.45 -3.83 0.07
CA SER A 89 9.83 -4.09 0.53
C SER A 89 10.74 -4.49 -0.64
N THR A 90 10.23 -5.32 -1.56
CA THR A 90 10.92 -5.69 -2.79
C THR A 90 11.21 -4.48 -3.66
N ILE A 91 10.20 -3.62 -3.92
CA ILE A 91 10.36 -2.38 -4.68
C ILE A 91 11.39 -1.45 -4.02
N LYS A 92 11.32 -1.27 -2.69
CA LYS A 92 12.24 -0.42 -1.90
C LYS A 92 13.69 -0.86 -1.96
N SER A 93 13.94 -2.16 -2.03
CA SER A 93 15.28 -2.73 -2.13
C SER A 93 15.90 -2.61 -3.53
N SER A 94 15.10 -2.29 -4.56
CA SER A 94 15.60 -2.20 -5.92
C SER A 94 16.47 -0.97 -6.14
N ARG A 95 17.58 -1.13 -6.88
CA ARG A 95 18.46 -0.03 -7.28
C ARG A 95 17.81 0.94 -8.28
N TYR A 96 16.74 0.51 -8.95
CA TYR A 96 16.04 1.29 -9.99
C TYR A 96 14.85 2.08 -9.44
N ILE A 97 14.70 2.17 -8.11
CA ILE A 97 13.59 2.89 -7.47
C ILE A 97 13.65 4.41 -7.62
N SER A 98 14.81 4.98 -7.98
CA SER A 98 15.05 6.43 -7.94
C SER A 98 13.91 7.29 -8.54
N PRO A 99 13.33 6.97 -9.70
CA PRO A 99 12.27 7.80 -10.30
C PRO A 99 10.96 7.80 -9.51
N ILE A 100 10.66 6.72 -8.78
CA ILE A 100 9.37 6.52 -8.08
C ILE A 100 9.49 6.54 -6.56
N ARG A 101 10.69 6.79 -6.02
CA ARG A 101 10.98 6.68 -4.58
C ARG A 101 9.99 7.44 -3.71
N GLN A 102 9.65 8.68 -4.09
CA GLN A 102 8.70 9.49 -3.33
C GLN A 102 7.33 8.82 -3.20
N LEU A 103 6.82 8.28 -4.31
CA LEU A 103 5.51 7.61 -4.32
C LEU A 103 5.56 6.29 -3.55
N VAL A 104 6.67 5.54 -3.65
CA VAL A 104 6.88 4.31 -2.87
C VAL A 104 6.89 4.61 -1.38
N ASP A 105 7.64 5.62 -0.93
CA ASP A 105 7.72 5.98 0.49
C ASP A 105 6.37 6.49 1.04
N GLU A 106 5.58 7.16 0.22
CA GLU A 106 4.22 7.57 0.58
C GLU A 106 3.28 6.37 0.77
N TRP A 107 3.27 5.44 -0.19
CA TRP A 107 2.42 4.25 -0.11
C TRP A 107 2.85 3.30 1.01
N ASP A 108 4.14 3.18 1.28
CA ASP A 108 4.67 2.40 2.40
C ASP A 108 4.14 2.93 3.74
N LYS A 109 4.14 4.26 3.92
CA LYS A 109 3.56 4.91 5.10
C LYS A 109 2.05 4.69 5.19
N ARG A 110 1.32 4.83 4.07
CA ARG A 110 -0.13 4.62 4.02
C ARG A 110 -0.51 3.19 4.40
N LEU A 111 0.17 2.19 3.84
CA LEU A 111 -0.06 0.78 4.17
C LEU A 111 0.32 0.45 5.61
N GLY A 112 1.39 1.05 6.14
CA GLY A 112 1.76 0.92 7.55
C GLY A 112 0.73 1.54 8.50
N LEU A 113 0.16 2.69 8.14
CA LEU A 113 -0.93 3.31 8.91
C LEU A 113 -2.21 2.47 8.84
N LEU A 114 -2.54 1.95 7.66
CA LEU A 114 -3.70 1.10 7.45
C LEU A 114 -3.62 -0.16 8.31
N SER A 115 -2.47 -0.83 8.34
CA SER A 115 -2.23 -2.01 9.18
C SER A 115 -2.54 -1.74 10.65
N LYS A 116 -1.93 -0.69 11.21
CA LYS A 116 -2.16 -0.31 12.61
C LYS A 116 -3.63 0.03 12.87
N THR A 117 -4.28 0.70 11.92
CA THR A 117 -5.69 1.09 12.04
C THR A 117 -6.59 -0.13 12.05
N ILE A 118 -6.34 -1.10 11.17
CA ILE A 118 -7.10 -2.36 11.12
C ILE A 118 -6.90 -3.16 12.41
N ASP A 119 -5.67 -3.28 12.91
CA ASP A 119 -5.38 -4.02 14.15
C ASP A 119 -6.12 -3.43 15.36
N GLU A 120 -6.09 -2.10 15.49
CA GLU A 120 -6.79 -1.41 16.59
C GLU A 120 -8.31 -1.52 16.42
N TRP A 121 -8.82 -1.47 15.19
CA TRP A 121 -10.25 -1.65 14.91
C TRP A 121 -10.72 -3.07 15.26
N ILE A 122 -9.97 -4.10 14.86
CA ILE A 122 -10.27 -5.50 15.23
C ILE A 122 -10.30 -5.64 16.76
N THR A 123 -9.31 -5.05 17.44
CA THR A 123 -9.24 -5.07 18.90
C THR A 123 -10.43 -4.36 19.53
N CYS A 124 -10.80 -3.19 19.01
CA CYS A 124 -11.97 -2.43 19.44
C CYS A 124 -13.26 -3.24 19.24
N GLN A 125 -13.46 -3.84 18.05
CA GLN A 125 -14.63 -4.67 17.74
C GLN A 125 -14.76 -5.86 18.68
N ARG A 126 -13.65 -6.58 18.92
CA ARG A 126 -13.62 -7.74 19.82
C ARG A 126 -13.98 -7.36 21.24
N ARG A 127 -13.41 -6.26 21.77
CA ARG A 127 -13.71 -5.75 23.10
C ARG A 127 -15.16 -5.28 23.20
N TRP A 128 -15.65 -4.56 22.19
CA TRP A 128 -17.03 -4.10 22.14
C TRP A 128 -18.01 -5.27 22.14
N LEU A 129 -17.80 -6.30 21.30
CA LEU A 129 -18.62 -7.52 21.29
C LEU A 129 -18.63 -8.23 22.64
N TYR A 130 -17.48 -8.34 23.30
CA TYR A 130 -17.38 -8.96 24.62
C TYR A 130 -18.16 -8.18 25.69
N LEU A 131 -18.00 -6.85 25.72
CA LEU A 131 -18.71 -5.99 26.68
C LEU A 131 -20.22 -5.96 26.39
N GLU A 132 -20.62 -6.01 25.13
CA GLU A 132 -22.03 -6.06 24.72
C GLU A 132 -22.74 -7.27 25.34
N GLN A 133 -22.13 -8.46 25.30
CA GLN A 133 -22.70 -9.65 25.90
C GLN A 133 -22.89 -9.53 27.43
N ILE A 134 -21.92 -8.90 28.09
CA ILE A 134 -21.98 -8.67 29.53
C ILE A 134 -23.11 -7.69 29.86
N PHE A 135 -23.12 -6.51 29.24
CA PHE A 135 -24.07 -5.43 29.56
C PHE A 135 -25.48 -5.66 29.01
N SER A 136 -25.68 -6.61 28.10
CA SER A 136 -27.01 -7.04 27.64
C SER A 136 -27.73 -7.96 28.65
N THR A 137 -27.08 -8.37 29.74
CA THR A 137 -27.70 -9.19 30.79
C THR A 137 -28.56 -8.33 31.73
N PRO A 138 -29.84 -8.67 31.96
CA PRO A 138 -30.79 -7.83 32.70
C PRO A 138 -30.48 -7.63 34.20
N ASP A 139 -29.70 -8.51 34.83
CA ASP A 139 -29.39 -8.48 36.28
C ASP A 139 -28.03 -7.82 36.63
N ILE A 140 -27.48 -6.96 35.78
CA ILE A 140 -26.17 -6.35 36.06
C ILE A 140 -26.29 -5.22 37.09
N GLN A 141 -25.59 -5.36 38.22
CA GLN A 141 -25.60 -4.38 39.32
C GLN A 141 -24.61 -3.20 39.14
N LEU A 142 -23.99 -3.09 37.97
CA LEU A 142 -22.93 -2.11 37.65
C LEU A 142 -23.48 -0.86 36.93
N THR A 143 -24.31 -0.09 37.63
CA THR A 143 -25.08 1.02 37.01
C THR A 143 -24.19 2.14 36.44
N ALA A 144 -23.00 2.37 36.98
CA ALA A 144 -22.08 3.41 36.50
C ALA A 144 -21.41 2.97 35.18
N GLU A 145 -20.96 1.72 35.13
CA GLU A 145 -20.30 1.10 33.99
C GLU A 145 -21.28 0.93 32.82
N THR A 146 -22.54 0.60 33.09
CA THR A 146 -23.60 0.56 32.05
C THR A 146 -23.77 1.92 31.36
N LYS A 147 -23.69 3.03 32.10
CA LYS A 147 -23.78 4.38 31.52
C LYS A 147 -22.59 4.69 30.63
N ILE A 148 -21.39 4.30 31.04
CA ILE A 148 -20.16 4.48 30.25
C ILE A 148 -20.24 3.64 28.97
N PHE A 149 -20.62 2.37 29.09
CA PHE A 149 -20.76 1.48 27.95
C PHE A 149 -21.80 1.99 26.94
N SER A 150 -22.91 2.57 27.40
CA SER A 150 -23.91 3.18 26.51
C SER A 150 -23.34 4.32 25.65
N GLN A 151 -22.38 5.10 26.17
CA GLN A 151 -21.69 6.13 25.37
C GLN A 151 -20.75 5.52 24.34
N ILE A 152 -20.03 4.47 24.72
CA ILE A 152 -19.14 3.71 23.82
C ILE A 152 -19.96 3.07 22.70
N ASP A 153 -21.09 2.44 23.03
CA ASP A 153 -22.02 1.81 22.07
C ASP A 153 -22.54 2.81 21.04
N LYS A 154 -22.95 4.01 21.47
CA LYS A 154 -23.34 5.09 20.54
C LYS A 154 -22.21 5.50 19.61
N THR A 155 -21.00 5.62 20.14
CA THR A 155 -19.81 6.00 19.35
C THR A 155 -19.46 4.92 18.32
N TRP A 156 -19.54 3.65 18.72
CA TRP A 156 -19.35 2.50 17.85
C TRP A 156 -20.35 2.50 16.70
N LYS A 157 -21.65 2.65 17.01
CA LYS A 157 -22.73 2.70 16.00
C LYS A 157 -22.53 3.80 14.97
N GLU A 158 -22.19 5.00 15.41
CA GLU A 158 -21.94 6.12 14.50
C GLU A 158 -20.69 5.88 13.63
N LEU A 159 -19.63 5.29 14.18
CA LEU A 159 -18.46 4.90 13.41
C LEU A 159 -18.84 3.88 12.32
N MET A 160 -19.55 2.82 12.70
CA MET A 160 -19.95 1.75 11.79
C MET A 160 -20.91 2.22 10.69
N ARG A 161 -21.80 3.19 11.00
CA ARG A 161 -22.69 3.81 10.01
C ARG A 161 -21.93 4.64 8.98
N LYS A 162 -20.83 5.28 9.38
CA LYS A 162 -19.94 6.00 8.44
C LYS A 162 -19.16 5.05 7.55
N THR A 163 -18.78 3.88 8.07
CA THR A 163 -18.06 2.85 7.30
C THR A 163 -18.95 2.16 6.26
N GLU A 164 -20.27 2.19 6.43
CA GLU A 164 -21.23 1.64 5.47
C GLU A 164 -21.42 2.54 4.23
N GLN A 165 -21.11 3.84 4.33
CA GLN A 165 -21.27 4.84 3.27
C GLN A 165 -20.07 4.89 2.32
#